data_AF-A0A7X8IJ96-F1
#
_entry.id   AF-A0A7X8IJ96-F1
#
_cell.length_a   1.000
_cell.length_b   1.000
_cell.length_c   1.000
_cell.angle_alpha   90.00
_cell.angle_beta   90.00
_cell.angle_gamma   90.00
#
_symmetry.space_group_name_H-M   'P 1'
#
loop_
_entity.id
_entity.type
_entity.pdbx_description
1 polymer ?
#
loop_
_entity_poly.entity_id
_entity_poly.type
_entity_poly.pdbx_seq_one_letter_code
_entity_poly.pdbx_strand_id
1 'polypeptide(L)'
;YISHFEVRVYRDEVLFFSGIIDTSQLSFDVETGVLNITCYDKIKLFSIYADLVHYYGQTAGYLPQWILAYFIQDIEARIPIKINSYSGGFELPVMEVEGGDPLTLARVDYAKLLERPPGYGWVYTYHPSGWSEPYCGYRYDPLSGSIVYLFAHKVIVQADYSSPVTTRWQGRYLGRIVRIFNGICVDVKEHGQVSGWVEDLAQIDSDAQALIDFFVNNGVAENSLYNLSEDVSHDGREYSQEHEGGEYVEVKCSGNIMPTRIHPGNAYLTYRADTTESIRVLQAMLMMYNATILTDKTGRVILKNKDKYDAAVIDINSDDVVKFSTKRGNHENPDMNILDVLAGDAAFLKEKVRDYLVGFYDAKWSCDALIDDINKYNLELQSKIRIEGKTYAITEIERDYQKDEYKVKAWLI
;
A
#
# COMPACT_ATOMS: atom_id res chain seq x y z
N TYR A 1 -2.79 15.44 30.03
CA TYR A 1 -3.74 14.36 30.32
C TYR A 1 -5.04 14.71 29.61
N ILE A 2 -5.42 13.92 28.60
CA ILE A 2 -6.64 14.14 27.83
C ILE A 2 -7.72 13.28 28.45
N SER A 3 -8.89 13.87 28.64
CA SER A 3 -9.90 13.30 29.51
C SER A 3 -10.69 12.20 28.80
N HIS A 4 -11.25 11.29 29.59
CA HIS A 4 -12.19 10.27 29.12
C HIS A 4 -13.61 10.84 28.88
N PHE A 5 -13.77 12.16 28.75
CA PHE A 5 -15.06 12.83 28.59
C PHE A 5 -15.32 13.21 27.13
N GLU A 6 -16.48 12.80 26.64
CA GLU A 6 -17.05 13.26 25.37
C GLU A 6 -17.82 14.57 25.61
N VAL A 7 -17.72 15.49 24.66
CA VAL A 7 -18.48 16.75 24.66
C VAL A 7 -19.36 16.80 23.42
N ARG A 8 -20.57 17.32 23.56
CA ARG A 8 -21.50 17.61 22.45
C ARG A 8 -22.02 19.02 22.59
N VAL A 9 -21.93 19.79 21.52
CA VAL A 9 -22.30 21.20 21.53
C VAL A 9 -23.41 21.44 20.51
N TYR A 10 -24.48 22.05 20.99
CA TYR A 10 -25.69 22.31 20.26
C TYR A 10 -25.89 23.81 20.10
N ARG A 11 -26.42 24.21 18.95
CA ARG A 11 -26.91 25.57 18.69
C ARG A 11 -28.32 25.43 18.15
N ASP A 12 -29.29 26.09 18.79
CA ASP A 12 -30.70 26.02 18.40
C ASP A 12 -31.20 24.57 18.21
N GLU A 13 -30.84 23.71 19.18
CA GLU A 13 -31.14 22.27 19.19
C GLU A 13 -30.42 21.44 18.10
N VAL A 14 -29.62 22.06 17.23
CA VAL A 14 -28.82 21.40 16.20
C VAL A 14 -27.42 21.10 16.72
N LEU A 15 -27.05 19.81 16.72
CA LEU A 15 -25.69 19.37 17.04
C LEU A 15 -24.72 19.88 15.96
N PHE A 16 -23.73 20.69 16.35
CA PHE A 16 -22.72 21.21 15.42
C PHE A 16 -21.30 20.73 15.74
N PHE A 17 -21.05 20.20 16.93
CA PHE A 17 -19.75 19.64 17.32
C PHE A 17 -19.89 18.49 18.31
N SER A 18 -19.08 17.45 18.14
CA SER A 18 -19.00 16.29 19.03
C SER A 18 -17.55 15.80 19.08
N GLY A 19 -16.95 15.78 20.26
CA GLY A 19 -15.51 15.59 20.41
C GLY A 19 -15.09 15.15 21.80
N ILE A 20 -13.82 15.39 22.14
CA ILE A 20 -13.21 15.06 23.43
C ILE A 20 -12.68 16.33 24.10
N ILE A 21 -12.66 16.33 25.43
CA ILE A 21 -12.12 17.44 26.21
C ILE A 21 -10.63 17.19 26.51
N ASP A 22 -9.80 18.19 26.22
CA ASP A 22 -8.42 18.24 26.69
C ASP A 22 -8.35 18.90 28.07
N THR A 23 -8.33 18.06 29.10
CA THR A 23 -8.20 18.50 30.49
C THR A 23 -6.84 19.12 30.82
N SER A 24 -5.84 19.00 29.97
CA SER A 24 -4.55 19.68 30.20
C SER A 24 -4.56 21.16 29.89
N GLN A 25 -5.58 21.65 29.16
CA GLN A 25 -5.76 23.06 28.83
C GLN A 25 -7.02 23.66 29.44
N LEU A 26 -7.46 23.12 30.57
CA LEU A 26 -8.54 23.71 31.37
C LEU A 26 -7.99 24.92 32.13
N SER A 27 -8.62 26.08 31.98
CA SER A 27 -8.26 27.27 32.76
C SER A 27 -9.50 27.93 33.33
N PHE A 28 -9.43 28.36 34.60
CA PHE A 28 -10.47 29.16 35.23
C PHE A 28 -9.88 30.52 35.62
N ASP A 29 -10.48 31.58 35.10
CA ASP A 29 -10.15 32.95 35.50
C ASP A 29 -11.08 33.36 36.65
N VAL A 30 -10.48 33.60 37.81
CA VAL A 30 -11.20 33.95 39.04
C VAL A 30 -11.76 35.37 38.97
N GLU A 31 -11.11 36.28 38.25
CA GLU A 31 -11.54 37.69 38.17
C GLU A 31 -12.78 37.84 37.29
N THR A 32 -12.80 37.14 36.16
CA THR A 32 -13.91 37.18 35.20
C THR A 32 -14.95 36.09 35.44
N GLY A 33 -14.61 35.07 36.23
CA GLY A 33 -15.45 33.88 36.44
C GLY A 33 -15.54 32.98 35.20
N VAL A 34 -14.66 33.16 34.21
CA VAL A 34 -14.70 32.43 32.94
C VAL A 34 -13.94 31.11 33.04
N LEU A 35 -14.61 30.02 32.67
CA LEU A 35 -14.02 28.70 32.49
C LEU A 35 -13.76 28.46 31.00
N ASN A 36 -12.50 28.28 30.62
CA ASN A 36 -12.12 27.90 29.26
C ASN A 36 -11.86 26.39 29.20
N ILE A 37 -12.49 25.74 28.22
CA ILE A 37 -12.36 24.31 27.93
C ILE A 37 -11.92 24.16 26.48
N THR A 38 -10.77 23.52 26.26
CA THR A 38 -10.32 23.16 24.92
C THR A 38 -10.84 21.78 24.54
N CYS A 39 -11.46 21.68 23.38
CA CYS A 39 -12.04 20.45 22.87
C CYS A 39 -11.43 20.11 21.50
N TYR A 40 -11.28 18.83 21.21
CA TYR A 40 -10.80 18.34 19.91
C TYR A 40 -11.77 17.36 19.28
N ASP A 41 -11.73 17.27 17.96
CA ASP A 41 -12.37 16.16 17.25
C ASP A 41 -11.82 14.81 17.69
N LYS A 42 -12.64 13.76 17.57
CA LYS A 42 -12.27 12.40 17.98
C LYS A 42 -11.04 11.86 17.23
N ILE A 43 -10.75 12.35 16.02
CA ILE A 43 -9.51 12.00 15.29
C ILE A 43 -8.22 12.37 16.04
N LYS A 44 -8.27 13.31 17.01
CA LYS A 44 -7.13 13.63 17.86
C LYS A 44 -6.63 12.41 18.64
N LEU A 45 -7.52 11.46 18.95
CA LEU A 45 -7.19 10.19 19.60
C LEU A 45 -6.15 9.39 18.84
N PHE A 46 -6.10 9.49 17.50
CA PHE A 46 -5.11 8.75 16.71
C PHE A 46 -3.68 9.23 16.99
N SER A 47 -3.51 10.54 17.21
CA SER A 47 -2.20 11.09 17.60
C SER A 47 -1.82 10.79 19.06
N ILE A 48 -2.83 10.62 19.93
CA ILE A 48 -2.62 10.34 21.36
C ILE A 48 -2.21 8.89 21.57
N TYR A 49 -2.84 7.98 20.82
CA TYR A 49 -2.63 6.54 20.87
C TYR A 49 -1.77 6.06 19.69
N ALA A 50 -0.84 6.89 19.25
CA ALA A 50 0.04 6.60 18.12
C ALA A 50 0.97 5.40 18.39
N ASP A 51 1.21 5.07 19.66
CA ASP A 51 2.04 3.95 20.11
C ASP A 51 1.33 2.60 20.10
N LEU A 52 0.02 2.55 19.80
CA LEU A 52 -0.70 1.29 19.72
C LEU A 52 -0.18 0.43 18.56
N VAL A 53 -0.13 -0.87 18.83
CA VAL A 53 0.27 -1.89 17.87
C VAL A 53 -0.85 -2.89 17.68
N HIS A 54 -0.96 -3.45 16.47
CA HIS A 54 -1.98 -4.43 16.10
C HIS A 54 -1.35 -5.62 15.39
N TYR A 55 -1.93 -6.80 15.52
CA TYR A 55 -1.54 -7.98 14.76
C TYR A 55 -2.24 -7.99 13.39
N TYR A 56 -1.51 -7.61 12.34
CA TYR A 56 -2.01 -7.63 10.97
C TYR A 56 -1.63 -8.95 10.29
N GLY A 57 -2.51 -9.96 10.41
CA GLY A 57 -2.24 -11.31 9.91
C GLY A 57 -3.40 -11.94 9.13
N GLN A 58 -4.39 -11.17 8.69
CA GLN A 58 -5.44 -11.69 7.81
C GLN A 58 -4.84 -12.11 6.47
N THR A 59 -5.01 -13.39 6.11
CA THR A 59 -4.37 -14.00 4.94
C THR A 59 -4.65 -13.24 3.64
N ALA A 60 -5.86 -12.71 3.49
CA ALA A 60 -6.30 -11.98 2.30
C ALA A 60 -6.01 -10.47 2.35
N GLY A 61 -5.24 -10.00 3.33
CA GLY A 61 -5.02 -8.57 3.58
C GLY A 61 -6.24 -7.83 4.13
N TYR A 62 -6.09 -6.52 4.29
CA TYR A 62 -7.05 -5.63 4.93
C TYR A 62 -7.56 -4.57 3.96
N LEU A 63 -8.89 -4.37 3.95
CA LEU A 63 -9.47 -3.19 3.28
C LEU A 63 -9.06 -1.91 4.03
N PRO A 64 -8.95 -0.76 3.34
CA PRO A 64 -8.58 0.53 3.96
C PRO A 64 -9.47 0.90 5.15
N GLN A 65 -10.79 0.72 5.00
CA GLN A 65 -11.75 0.97 6.07
C GLN A 65 -11.58 0.02 7.27
N TRP A 66 -11.06 -1.20 7.06
CA TRP A 66 -10.81 -2.12 8.16
C TRP A 66 -9.60 -1.70 8.99
N ILE A 67 -8.55 -1.15 8.36
CA ILE A 67 -7.38 -0.63 9.09
C ILE A 67 -7.79 0.49 10.04
N LEU A 68 -8.60 1.43 9.54
CA LEU A 68 -9.16 2.48 10.37
C LEU A 68 -10.02 1.91 11.51
N ALA A 69 -10.90 0.95 11.20
CA ALA A 69 -11.78 0.34 12.19
C ALA A 69 -11.00 -0.42 13.29
N TYR A 70 -9.95 -1.16 12.93
CA TYR A 70 -9.12 -1.87 13.90
C TYR A 70 -8.35 -0.91 14.80
N PHE A 71 -7.77 0.16 14.25
CA PHE A 71 -7.10 1.15 15.10
C PHE A 71 -8.08 1.86 16.03
N ILE A 72 -9.28 2.20 15.54
CA ILE A 72 -10.37 2.71 16.37
C ILE A 72 -10.71 1.72 17.49
N GLN A 73 -10.90 0.44 17.17
CA GLN A 73 -11.23 -0.60 18.14
C GLN A 73 -10.14 -0.72 19.23
N ASP A 74 -8.86 -0.66 18.84
CA ASP A 74 -7.75 -0.71 19.77
C ASP A 74 -7.74 0.49 20.72
N ILE A 75 -8.11 1.68 20.23
CA ILE A 75 -8.29 2.88 21.05
C ILE A 75 -9.48 2.73 22.00
N GLU A 76 -10.63 2.28 21.50
CA GLU A 76 -11.83 2.07 22.32
C GLU A 76 -11.60 1.02 23.43
N ALA A 77 -10.67 0.09 23.25
CA ALA A 77 -10.26 -0.83 24.30
C ALA A 77 -9.49 -0.14 25.44
N ARG A 78 -8.95 1.06 25.22
CA ARG A 78 -8.20 1.86 26.21
C ARG A 78 -9.04 2.93 26.91
N ILE A 79 -10.12 3.38 26.29
CA ILE A 79 -10.95 4.47 26.81
C ILE A 79 -12.45 4.19 26.69
N PRO A 80 -13.28 4.69 27.61
CA PRO A 80 -14.74 4.51 27.55
C PRO A 80 -15.41 5.51 26.56
N ILE A 81 -14.72 5.91 25.50
CA ILE A 81 -15.26 6.82 24.47
C ILE A 81 -15.53 6.00 23.22
N LYS A 82 -16.76 6.09 22.71
CA LYS A 82 -17.13 5.47 21.44
C LYS A 82 -16.80 6.37 20.26
N ILE A 83 -16.06 5.80 19.32
CA ILE A 83 -15.62 6.39 18.07
C ILE A 83 -16.35 5.64 16.96
N ASN A 84 -17.48 6.18 16.53
CA ASN A 84 -18.21 5.60 15.42
C ASN A 84 -17.45 5.89 14.11
N SER A 85 -17.19 4.86 13.31
CA SER A 85 -16.65 5.03 11.95
C SER A 85 -17.75 4.87 10.90
N TYR A 86 -17.70 5.67 9.84
CA TYR A 86 -18.54 5.49 8.67
C TYR A 86 -17.75 4.76 7.56
N SER A 87 -18.29 3.63 7.08
CA SER A 87 -17.61 2.75 6.13
C SER A 87 -18.17 2.77 4.70
N GLY A 88 -19.27 3.50 4.44
CA GLY A 88 -19.90 3.55 3.12
C GLY A 88 -19.40 4.73 2.29
N GLY A 89 -18.54 4.52 1.29
CA GLY A 89 -18.17 5.58 0.35
C GLY A 89 -16.71 5.99 0.33
N PHE A 90 -15.81 5.17 0.89
CA PHE A 90 -14.42 5.27 0.48
C PHE A 90 -14.26 4.66 -0.91
N GLU A 91 -13.85 5.47 -1.86
CA GLU A 91 -13.56 5.03 -3.22
C GLU A 91 -12.06 4.97 -3.44
N LEU A 92 -11.62 3.82 -3.95
CA LEU A 92 -10.21 3.61 -4.24
C LEU A 92 -9.78 4.50 -5.42
N PRO A 93 -8.64 5.18 -5.32
CA PRO A 93 -8.04 5.81 -6.49
C PRO A 93 -7.66 4.74 -7.51
N VAL A 94 -7.56 5.17 -8.75
CA VAL A 94 -7.11 4.35 -9.87
C VAL A 94 -5.76 4.89 -10.32
N MET A 95 -4.77 4.01 -10.38
CA MET A 95 -3.45 4.31 -10.93
C MET A 95 -3.09 3.20 -11.91
N GLU A 96 -3.31 3.47 -13.19
CA GLU A 96 -3.07 2.50 -14.26
C GLU A 96 -1.61 2.50 -14.70
N VAL A 97 -1.05 1.31 -14.87
CA VAL A 97 0.15 1.06 -15.65
C VAL A 97 -0.28 0.48 -17.00
N GLU A 98 0.08 1.17 -18.09
CA GLU A 98 -0.31 0.77 -19.43
C GLU A 98 0.26 -0.61 -19.78
N GLY A 99 -0.56 -1.49 -20.37
CA GLY A 99 -0.13 -2.83 -20.78
C GLY A 99 0.94 -2.84 -21.88
N GLY A 100 1.16 -1.72 -22.58
CA GLY A 100 2.23 -1.57 -23.57
C GLY A 100 3.63 -1.36 -22.95
N ASP A 101 3.70 -0.97 -21.68
CA ASP A 101 4.96 -0.77 -20.94
C ASP A 101 4.79 -1.27 -19.49
N PRO A 102 4.68 -2.60 -19.32
CA PRO A 102 4.40 -3.18 -18.01
C PRO A 102 5.60 -3.07 -17.07
N LEU A 103 5.31 -2.91 -15.78
CA LEU A 103 6.32 -2.82 -14.74
C LEU A 103 7.05 -4.16 -14.58
N THR A 104 8.38 -4.14 -14.57
CA THR A 104 9.20 -5.33 -14.29
C THR A 104 9.43 -5.47 -12.78
N LEU A 105 8.69 -6.39 -12.16
CA LEU A 105 8.73 -6.63 -10.71
C LEU A 105 9.96 -7.44 -10.28
N ALA A 106 10.40 -8.38 -11.11
CA ALA A 106 11.59 -9.18 -10.87
C ALA A 106 12.17 -9.70 -12.19
N ARG A 107 13.47 -9.98 -12.20
CA ARG A 107 14.17 -10.61 -13.31
C ARG A 107 14.96 -11.81 -12.81
N VAL A 108 14.91 -12.90 -13.56
CA VAL A 108 15.60 -14.15 -13.28
C VAL A 108 16.55 -14.45 -14.44
N ASP A 109 17.83 -14.10 -14.28
CA ASP A 109 18.87 -14.43 -15.25
C ASP A 109 19.34 -15.86 -15.06
N TYR A 110 19.21 -16.69 -16.09
CA TYR A 110 19.55 -18.12 -16.03
C TYR A 110 20.53 -18.57 -17.12
N ALA A 111 21.01 -17.65 -17.97
CA ALA A 111 22.03 -17.89 -18.99
C ALA A 111 23.26 -18.65 -18.48
N LYS A 112 23.72 -18.33 -17.26
CA LYS A 112 24.88 -18.98 -16.63
C LYS A 112 24.71 -20.47 -16.41
N LEU A 113 23.46 -20.95 -16.25
CA LEU A 113 23.20 -22.39 -16.14
C LEU A 113 23.55 -23.11 -17.45
N LEU A 114 23.44 -22.41 -18.58
CA LEU A 114 23.69 -22.91 -19.93
C LEU A 114 25.11 -22.58 -20.45
N GLU A 115 25.98 -21.99 -19.62
CA GLU A 115 27.33 -21.64 -20.04
C GLU A 115 28.22 -22.90 -20.11
N ARG A 116 28.78 -23.21 -21.29
CA ARG A 116 29.68 -24.36 -21.43
C ARG A 116 31.08 -24.01 -20.90
N PRO A 117 31.72 -24.88 -20.11
CA PRO A 117 33.11 -24.70 -19.71
C PRO A 117 34.05 -24.70 -20.93
N PRO A 118 35.26 -24.11 -20.82
CA PRO A 118 36.22 -24.12 -21.91
C PRO A 118 36.68 -25.54 -22.24
N GLY A 119 36.76 -25.87 -23.55
CA GLY A 119 37.03 -27.21 -24.08
C GLY A 119 38.49 -27.65 -24.00
N TYR A 120 39.04 -27.78 -22.78
CA TYR A 120 40.41 -28.29 -22.54
C TYR A 120 40.52 -29.82 -22.76
N GLY A 121 40.14 -30.29 -23.96
CA GLY A 121 40.10 -31.71 -24.33
C GLY A 121 38.84 -32.47 -23.92
N TRP A 122 37.92 -31.80 -23.20
CA TRP A 122 36.59 -32.31 -22.87
C TRP A 122 35.55 -31.89 -23.90
N VAL A 123 34.61 -32.78 -24.21
CA VAL A 123 33.42 -32.50 -25.01
C VAL A 123 32.24 -32.33 -24.06
N TYR A 124 31.58 -31.17 -24.11
CA TYR A 124 30.45 -30.85 -23.23
C TYR A 124 29.11 -30.96 -23.97
N THR A 125 28.17 -31.71 -23.39
CA THR A 125 26.79 -31.85 -23.87
C THR A 125 25.79 -31.68 -22.71
N TYR A 126 24.50 -31.52 -23.04
CA TYR A 126 23.44 -31.53 -22.02
C TYR A 126 22.86 -32.93 -21.89
N HIS A 127 22.79 -33.43 -20.66
CA HIS A 127 22.23 -34.75 -20.40
C HIS A 127 20.69 -34.69 -20.38
N PRO A 128 19.96 -35.67 -20.97
CA PRO A 128 18.50 -35.66 -21.04
C PRO A 128 17.75 -35.69 -19.70
N SER A 129 18.42 -36.03 -18.60
CA SER A 129 17.83 -35.99 -17.24
C SER A 129 17.72 -34.56 -16.66
N GLY A 130 18.27 -33.55 -17.34
CA GLY A 130 17.97 -32.15 -17.09
C GLY A 130 16.63 -31.74 -17.69
N TRP A 131 16.16 -30.54 -17.37
CA TRP A 131 14.97 -29.97 -18.00
C TRP A 131 15.38 -29.22 -19.27
N SER A 132 14.61 -29.42 -20.36
CA SER A 132 14.84 -28.73 -21.64
C SER A 132 14.61 -27.23 -21.54
N GLU A 133 13.74 -26.81 -20.64
CA GLU A 133 13.33 -25.44 -20.39
C GLU A 133 13.06 -25.23 -18.89
N PRO A 134 13.07 -23.98 -18.40
CA PRO A 134 12.65 -23.70 -17.03
C PRO A 134 11.15 -23.94 -16.86
N TYR A 135 10.76 -24.49 -15.72
CA TYR A 135 9.37 -24.39 -15.27
C TYR A 135 9.18 -23.01 -14.66
N CYS A 136 8.35 -22.18 -15.27
CA CYS A 136 8.10 -20.84 -14.78
C CYS A 136 6.67 -20.38 -15.05
N GLY A 137 6.19 -19.48 -14.21
CA GLY A 137 4.85 -18.92 -14.30
C GLY A 137 4.23 -18.60 -12.94
N TYR A 138 2.98 -18.18 -12.98
CA TYR A 138 2.19 -17.71 -11.87
C TYR A 138 1.35 -18.79 -11.23
N ARG A 139 1.11 -18.59 -9.94
CA ARG A 139 0.10 -19.26 -9.14
C ARG A 139 -0.70 -18.21 -8.37
N TYR A 140 -2.01 -18.31 -8.45
CA TYR A 140 -2.93 -17.59 -7.57
C TYR A 140 -3.32 -18.47 -6.39
N ASP A 141 -3.19 -17.95 -5.18
CA ASP A 141 -3.80 -18.56 -4.00
C ASP A 141 -5.11 -17.84 -3.66
N PRO A 142 -6.27 -18.45 -3.91
CA PRO A 142 -7.57 -17.82 -3.68
C PRO A 142 -7.87 -17.59 -2.19
N LEU A 143 -7.22 -18.31 -1.27
CA LEU A 143 -7.44 -18.13 0.17
C LEU A 143 -6.71 -16.90 0.71
N SER A 144 -5.50 -16.65 0.19
CA SER A 144 -4.69 -15.48 0.57
C SER A 144 -4.85 -14.31 -0.40
N GLY A 145 -5.55 -14.47 -1.53
CA GLY A 145 -5.61 -13.45 -2.57
C GLY A 145 -4.22 -13.06 -3.10
N SER A 146 -3.21 -13.90 -2.89
CA SER A 146 -1.81 -13.58 -3.20
C SER A 146 -1.40 -14.18 -4.54
N ILE A 147 -0.55 -13.44 -5.24
CA ILE A 147 0.04 -13.84 -6.51
C ILE A 147 1.48 -14.24 -6.22
N VAL A 148 1.84 -15.45 -6.66
CA VAL A 148 3.20 -15.97 -6.51
C VAL A 148 3.70 -16.37 -7.89
N TYR A 149 4.85 -15.83 -8.27
CA TYR A 149 5.57 -16.28 -9.45
C TYR A 149 6.67 -17.26 -9.04
N LEU A 150 6.80 -18.34 -9.80
CA LEU A 150 7.73 -19.43 -9.55
C LEU A 150 8.62 -19.58 -10.78
N PHE A 151 9.91 -19.81 -10.55
CA PHE A 151 10.87 -20.17 -11.58
C PHE A 151 11.74 -21.30 -11.06
N ALA A 152 11.86 -22.39 -11.81
CA ALA A 152 12.73 -23.50 -11.49
C ALA A 152 13.43 -24.00 -12.76
N HIS A 153 14.75 -24.15 -12.71
CA HIS A 153 15.50 -24.76 -13.79
C HIS A 153 16.57 -25.71 -13.26
N LYS A 154 16.70 -26.85 -13.95
CA LYS A 154 17.67 -27.91 -13.68
C LYS A 154 18.39 -28.22 -14.98
N VAL A 155 19.70 -27.97 -15.02
CA VAL A 155 20.57 -28.30 -16.15
C VAL A 155 21.60 -29.32 -15.69
N ILE A 156 21.79 -30.38 -16.47
CA ILE A 156 22.86 -31.36 -16.23
C ILE A 156 23.82 -31.29 -17.41
N VAL A 157 25.06 -30.90 -17.13
CA VAL A 157 26.14 -30.88 -18.12
C VAL A 157 26.91 -32.19 -18.03
N GLN A 158 27.02 -32.89 -19.16
CA GLN A 158 27.88 -34.05 -19.32
C GLN A 158 29.20 -33.61 -19.96
N ALA A 159 30.31 -34.08 -19.43
CA ALA A 159 31.65 -33.88 -19.96
C ALA A 159 32.27 -35.22 -20.29
N ASP A 160 32.60 -35.44 -21.56
CA ASP A 160 33.26 -36.65 -22.04
C ASP A 160 34.72 -36.36 -22.40
N TYR A 161 35.63 -37.20 -21.93
CA TYR A 161 37.05 -37.17 -22.27
C TYR A 161 37.44 -38.43 -23.04
N SER A 162 38.28 -38.29 -24.06
CA SER A 162 38.58 -39.38 -25.00
C SER A 162 39.74 -40.29 -24.57
N SER A 163 40.67 -39.83 -23.73
CA SER A 163 41.83 -40.64 -23.32
C SER A 163 42.51 -40.12 -22.04
N PRO A 164 42.31 -40.77 -20.87
CA PRO A 164 41.50 -41.97 -20.66
C PRO A 164 40.01 -41.68 -20.90
N VAL A 165 39.25 -42.69 -21.35
CA VAL A 165 37.80 -42.53 -21.52
C VAL A 165 37.16 -42.35 -20.15
N THR A 166 36.59 -41.17 -19.91
CA THR A 166 35.87 -40.85 -18.67
C THR A 166 34.74 -39.89 -18.97
N THR A 167 33.66 -40.03 -18.23
CA THR A 167 32.49 -39.16 -18.28
C THR A 167 32.25 -38.60 -16.89
N ARG A 168 31.96 -37.30 -16.82
CA ARG A 168 31.60 -36.61 -15.59
C ARG A 168 30.35 -35.78 -15.80
N TRP A 169 29.59 -35.59 -14.74
CA TRP A 169 28.38 -34.78 -14.74
C TRP A 169 28.49 -33.62 -13.76
N GLN A 170 27.84 -32.51 -14.10
CA GLN A 170 27.65 -31.37 -13.21
C GLN A 170 26.18 -30.95 -13.27
N GLY A 171 25.53 -30.93 -12.11
CA GLY A 171 24.19 -30.37 -11.93
C GLY A 171 24.26 -28.87 -11.68
N ARG A 172 23.33 -28.13 -12.27
CA ARG A 172 23.17 -26.68 -12.12
C ARG A 172 21.70 -26.38 -11.91
N TYR A 173 21.40 -25.72 -10.81
CA TYR A 173 20.04 -25.57 -10.30
C TYR A 173 19.79 -24.11 -9.96
N LEU A 174 18.63 -23.60 -10.37
CA LEU A 174 18.13 -22.30 -9.99
C LEU A 174 16.65 -22.41 -9.66
N GLY A 175 16.28 -21.97 -8.46
CA GLY A 175 14.92 -21.86 -8.00
C GLY A 175 14.66 -20.44 -7.51
N ARG A 176 13.51 -19.88 -7.86
CA ARG A 176 13.11 -18.55 -7.39
C ARG A 176 11.61 -18.52 -7.11
N ILE A 177 11.26 -17.90 -5.99
CA ILE A 177 9.89 -17.64 -5.56
C ILE A 177 9.76 -16.14 -5.41
N VAL A 178 8.85 -15.54 -6.17
CA VAL A 178 8.53 -14.11 -6.09
C VAL A 178 7.10 -14.00 -5.59
N ARG A 179 6.92 -13.65 -4.31
CA ARG A 179 5.60 -13.34 -3.76
C ARG A 179 5.30 -11.87 -3.97
N ILE A 180 4.10 -11.57 -4.46
CA ILE A 180 3.69 -10.21 -4.74
C ILE A 180 2.62 -9.81 -3.73
N PHE A 181 2.97 -8.84 -2.89
CA PHE A 181 2.10 -8.19 -1.93
C PHE A 181 1.70 -6.81 -2.44
N ASN A 182 0.60 -6.25 -1.92
CA ASN A 182 0.25 -4.84 -2.09
C ASN A 182 0.26 -4.35 -3.56
N GLY A 183 -0.12 -5.17 -4.54
CA GLY A 183 0.03 -4.78 -5.95
C GLY A 183 1.32 -5.26 -6.56
N ILE A 184 2.41 -4.72 -6.03
CA ILE A 184 3.70 -4.66 -6.72
C ILE A 184 4.89 -4.75 -5.76
N CYS A 185 4.64 -4.99 -4.46
CA CYS A 185 5.70 -5.15 -3.47
C CYS A 185 6.18 -6.60 -3.45
N VAL A 186 7.43 -6.85 -3.82
CA VAL A 186 7.95 -8.23 -4.01
C VAL A 186 8.70 -8.75 -2.78
N ASP A 187 8.47 -10.01 -2.42
CA ASP A 187 9.36 -10.81 -1.58
C ASP A 187 9.99 -11.89 -2.43
N VAL A 188 11.32 -11.85 -2.54
CA VAL A 188 12.08 -12.76 -3.40
C VAL A 188 12.88 -13.73 -2.55
N LYS A 189 12.67 -15.02 -2.79
CA LYS A 189 13.52 -16.10 -2.26
C LYS A 189 14.19 -16.81 -3.42
N GLU A 190 15.47 -17.11 -3.27
CA GLU A 190 16.28 -17.73 -4.32
C GLU A 190 17.05 -18.92 -3.78
N HIS A 191 17.23 -19.91 -4.63
CA HIS A 191 18.09 -21.06 -4.45
C HIS A 191 18.95 -21.20 -5.71
N GLY A 192 20.27 -21.10 -5.56
CA GLY A 192 21.22 -21.33 -6.64
C GLY A 192 22.26 -22.35 -6.21
N GLN A 193 22.45 -23.41 -7.00
CA GLN A 193 23.43 -24.45 -6.70
C GLN A 193 24.11 -24.93 -7.98
N VAL A 194 25.42 -25.12 -7.91
CA VAL A 194 26.21 -25.81 -8.94
C VAL A 194 26.99 -26.91 -8.24
N SER A 195 26.78 -28.16 -8.65
CA SER A 195 27.49 -29.28 -8.09
C SER A 195 28.97 -29.27 -8.50
N GLY A 196 29.79 -30.04 -7.78
CA GLY A 196 31.07 -30.48 -8.32
C GLY A 196 30.88 -31.38 -9.55
N TRP A 197 31.97 -31.64 -10.27
CA TRP A 197 31.99 -32.70 -11.27
C TRP A 197 32.01 -34.05 -10.59
N VAL A 198 31.01 -34.89 -10.87
CA VAL A 198 30.87 -36.23 -10.29
C VAL A 198 30.94 -37.31 -11.36
N GLU A 199 31.34 -38.51 -10.96
CA GLU A 199 31.44 -39.70 -11.83
C GLU A 199 30.22 -40.64 -11.64
N ASP A 200 29.26 -40.27 -10.79
CA ASP A 200 28.01 -41.00 -10.57
C ASP A 200 26.83 -40.04 -10.71
N LEU A 201 25.98 -40.30 -11.72
CA LEU A 201 24.81 -39.48 -12.02
C LEU A 201 23.80 -39.48 -10.85
N ALA A 202 23.73 -40.52 -10.03
CA ALA A 202 22.80 -40.57 -8.89
C ALA A 202 23.07 -39.48 -7.84
N GLN A 203 24.30 -38.96 -7.76
CA GLN A 203 24.64 -37.84 -6.86
C GLN A 203 23.97 -36.53 -7.30
N ILE A 204 23.79 -36.35 -8.61
CA ILE A 204 23.10 -35.19 -9.21
C ILE A 204 21.59 -35.21 -8.89
N ASP A 205 21.00 -36.39 -8.72
CA ASP A 205 19.59 -36.51 -8.34
C ASP A 205 19.34 -36.08 -6.89
N SER A 206 20.29 -36.34 -5.98
CA SER A 206 20.21 -35.83 -4.60
C SER A 206 20.29 -34.31 -4.54
N ASP A 207 21.13 -33.67 -5.36
CA ASP A 207 21.20 -32.21 -5.47
C ASP A 207 19.93 -31.62 -6.09
N ALA A 208 19.31 -32.33 -7.03
CA ALA A 208 18.02 -31.93 -7.60
C ALA A 208 16.90 -31.94 -6.56
N GLN A 209 16.95 -32.85 -5.57
CA GLN A 209 15.97 -32.88 -4.49
C GLN A 209 16.06 -31.62 -3.61
N ALA A 210 17.25 -31.05 -3.40
CA ALA A 210 17.41 -29.82 -2.62
C ALA A 210 16.68 -28.62 -3.26
N LEU A 211 16.62 -28.56 -4.60
CA LEU A 211 15.82 -27.57 -5.33
C LEU A 211 14.32 -27.75 -5.04
N ILE A 212 13.82 -28.98 -5.05
CA ILE A 212 12.40 -29.27 -4.74
C ILE A 212 12.09 -28.95 -3.27
N ASP A 213 12.97 -29.35 -2.35
CA ASP A 213 12.84 -29.08 -0.92
C ASP A 213 12.82 -27.58 -0.64
N PHE A 214 13.57 -26.77 -1.40
CA PHE A 214 13.50 -25.30 -1.31
C PHE A 214 12.07 -24.78 -1.56
N PHE A 215 11.37 -25.29 -2.57
CA PHE A 215 9.99 -24.90 -2.84
C PHE A 215 9.03 -25.39 -1.75
N VAL A 216 9.15 -26.65 -1.34
CA VAL A 216 8.29 -27.27 -0.31
C VAL A 216 8.44 -26.56 1.04
N ASN A 217 9.67 -26.27 1.47
CA ASN A 217 9.96 -25.52 2.70
C ASN A 217 9.45 -24.08 2.65
N ASN A 218 9.15 -23.57 1.47
CA ASN A 218 8.53 -22.26 1.25
C ASN A 218 7.05 -22.36 0.87
N GLY A 219 6.36 -23.47 1.19
CA GLY A 219 4.91 -23.58 1.04
C GLY A 219 4.43 -23.74 -0.42
N VAL A 220 5.33 -24.09 -1.33
CA VAL A 220 5.01 -24.45 -2.71
C VAL A 220 5.09 -25.96 -2.84
N ALA A 221 3.94 -26.60 -3.00
CA ALA A 221 3.89 -28.04 -3.24
C ALA A 221 4.55 -28.36 -4.59
N GLU A 222 5.32 -29.45 -4.65
CA GLU A 222 6.07 -29.83 -5.85
C GLU A 222 5.19 -29.95 -7.09
N ASN A 223 4.01 -30.56 -6.96
CA ASN A 223 3.06 -30.71 -8.07
C ASN A 223 2.60 -29.36 -8.68
N SER A 224 2.70 -28.26 -7.93
CA SER A 224 2.34 -26.92 -8.39
C SER A 224 3.41 -26.35 -9.34
N LEU A 225 4.67 -26.78 -9.24
CA LEU A 225 5.75 -26.32 -10.11
C LEU A 225 5.54 -26.71 -11.57
N TYR A 226 4.87 -27.84 -11.79
CA TYR A 226 4.64 -28.39 -13.12
C TYR A 226 3.29 -27.94 -13.73
N ASN A 227 2.56 -27.04 -13.04
CA ASN A 227 1.26 -26.55 -13.48
C ASN A 227 1.12 -25.06 -13.13
N LEU A 228 1.86 -24.23 -13.86
CA LEU A 228 1.91 -22.78 -13.70
C LEU A 228 1.20 -22.10 -14.87
N SER A 229 0.61 -20.94 -14.63
CA SER A 229 -0.01 -20.12 -15.67
C SER A 229 0.99 -19.08 -16.17
N GLU A 230 1.04 -18.80 -17.48
CA GLU A 230 1.93 -17.76 -18.02
C GLU A 230 1.49 -16.35 -17.61
N ASP A 231 0.19 -16.19 -17.37
CA ASP A 231 -0.44 -14.96 -16.93
C ASP A 231 -1.50 -15.23 -15.85
N VAL A 232 -1.81 -14.19 -15.08
CA VAL A 232 -2.93 -14.20 -14.14
C VAL A 232 -3.47 -12.79 -13.96
N SER A 233 -4.80 -12.65 -13.92
CA SER A 233 -5.44 -11.40 -13.55
C SER A 233 -5.97 -11.46 -12.13
N HIS A 234 -5.72 -10.41 -11.35
CA HIS A 234 -6.26 -10.26 -10.02
C HIS A 234 -6.42 -8.79 -9.67
N ASP A 235 -7.62 -8.42 -9.20
CA ASP A 235 -7.88 -7.10 -8.61
C ASP A 235 -7.53 -5.92 -9.53
N GLY A 236 -7.95 -6.02 -10.80
CA GLY A 236 -7.70 -5.00 -11.83
C GLY A 236 -6.25 -4.95 -12.33
N ARG A 237 -5.40 -5.89 -11.90
CA ARG A 237 -4.01 -6.05 -12.34
C ARG A 237 -3.87 -7.28 -13.21
N GLU A 238 -2.99 -7.19 -14.18
CA GLU A 238 -2.55 -8.30 -15.02
C GLU A 238 -1.09 -8.58 -14.72
N TYR A 239 -0.77 -9.81 -14.36
CA TYR A 239 0.59 -10.29 -14.17
C TYR A 239 0.91 -11.22 -15.33
N SER A 240 2.03 -10.98 -15.98
CA SER A 240 2.48 -11.70 -17.16
C SER A 240 3.99 -11.84 -17.14
N GLN A 241 4.54 -12.69 -17.99
CA GLN A 241 5.98 -12.87 -18.08
C GLN A 241 6.51 -12.52 -19.46
N GLU A 242 7.75 -12.04 -19.50
CA GLU A 242 8.51 -11.85 -20.72
C GLU A 242 9.74 -12.75 -20.67
N HIS A 243 9.95 -13.56 -21.72
CA HIS A 243 10.95 -14.61 -21.74
C HIS A 243 11.88 -14.45 -22.93
N GLU A 244 13.15 -14.18 -22.65
CA GLU A 244 14.23 -14.32 -23.64
C GLU A 244 14.86 -15.72 -23.48
N GLY A 245 14.56 -16.59 -24.45
CA GLY A 245 14.90 -18.01 -24.39
C GLY A 245 16.40 -18.27 -24.22
N GLY A 246 16.76 -18.88 -23.10
CA GLY A 246 18.14 -19.21 -22.76
C GLY A 246 18.90 -18.10 -22.04
N GLU A 247 18.27 -16.95 -21.80
CA GLU A 247 18.90 -15.81 -21.14
C GLU A 247 18.26 -15.47 -19.79
N TYR A 248 17.01 -15.00 -19.82
CA TYR A 248 16.31 -14.51 -18.65
C TYR A 248 14.79 -14.62 -18.77
N VAL A 249 14.10 -14.56 -17.62
CA VAL A 249 12.66 -14.34 -17.56
C VAL A 249 12.37 -13.13 -16.67
N GLU A 250 11.46 -12.27 -17.10
CA GLU A 250 11.01 -11.10 -16.38
C GLU A 250 9.56 -11.26 -15.94
N VAL A 251 9.30 -10.95 -14.67
CA VAL A 251 7.99 -10.94 -14.03
C VAL A 251 7.40 -9.55 -14.22
N LYS A 252 6.29 -9.45 -14.95
CA LYS A 252 5.68 -8.17 -15.35
C LYS A 252 4.35 -7.95 -14.62
N CYS A 253 3.95 -6.69 -14.52
CA CYS A 253 2.66 -6.26 -13.98
C CYS A 253 2.15 -5.01 -14.69
N SER A 254 0.87 -5.02 -15.09
CA SER A 254 0.15 -3.88 -15.65
C SER A 254 -1.25 -3.77 -15.03
N GLY A 255 -1.98 -2.70 -15.37
CA GLY A 255 -3.30 -2.42 -14.83
C GLY A 255 -3.25 -1.53 -13.57
N ASN A 256 -4.32 -1.57 -12.77
CA ASN A 256 -4.46 -0.69 -11.61
C ASN A 256 -3.55 -1.14 -10.45
N ILE A 257 -2.44 -0.44 -10.23
CA ILE A 257 -1.47 -0.84 -9.19
C ILE A 257 -1.95 -0.54 -7.77
N MET A 258 -3.05 0.19 -7.59
CA MET A 258 -3.66 0.43 -6.28
C MET A 258 -4.39 -0.83 -5.81
N PRO A 259 -3.88 -1.55 -4.79
CA PRO A 259 -4.53 -2.77 -4.36
C PRO A 259 -5.85 -2.46 -3.64
N THR A 260 -6.87 -3.30 -3.74
CA THR A 260 -8.08 -3.18 -2.91
C THR A 260 -7.80 -3.53 -1.45
N ARG A 261 -6.83 -4.41 -1.21
CA ARG A 261 -6.41 -4.87 0.12
C ARG A 261 -4.91 -4.75 0.32
N ILE A 262 -4.51 -4.29 1.50
CA ILE A 262 -3.10 -4.17 1.86
C ILE A 262 -2.68 -5.20 2.89
N HIS A 263 -1.38 -5.50 2.92
CA HIS A 263 -0.73 -6.48 3.76
C HIS A 263 0.30 -5.73 4.63
N PRO A 264 -0.10 -5.25 5.81
CA PRO A 264 0.80 -4.51 6.70
C PRO A 264 1.69 -5.43 7.53
N GLY A 265 2.94 -5.02 7.73
CA GLY A 265 3.86 -5.65 8.66
C GLY A 265 4.53 -6.92 8.15
N ASN A 266 5.43 -7.45 8.97
CA ASN A 266 6.28 -8.58 8.61
C ASN A 266 5.63 -9.95 8.81
N ALA A 267 4.45 -10.02 9.44
CA ALA A 267 3.76 -11.28 9.71
C ALA A 267 3.51 -12.10 8.42
N TYR A 268 3.29 -11.42 7.30
CA TYR A 268 3.13 -12.02 5.97
C TYR A 268 4.40 -12.66 5.40
N LEU A 269 5.57 -12.16 5.81
CA LEU A 269 6.88 -12.62 5.35
C LEU A 269 7.44 -13.72 6.26
N THR A 270 7.28 -13.53 7.58
CA THR A 270 7.84 -14.42 8.61
C THR A 270 6.91 -15.56 8.98
N TYR A 271 5.61 -15.45 8.67
CA TYR A 271 4.54 -16.33 9.13
C TYR A 271 4.50 -16.45 10.67
N ARG A 272 4.88 -15.36 11.36
CA ARG A 272 4.86 -15.24 12.83
C ARG A 272 3.82 -14.21 13.27
N ALA A 273 3.36 -14.38 14.49
CA ALA A 273 2.39 -13.47 15.11
C ALA A 273 3.05 -12.16 15.59
N ASP A 274 3.57 -11.38 14.65
CA ASP A 274 4.27 -10.11 14.90
C ASP A 274 3.28 -8.93 14.85
N THR A 275 3.38 -7.99 15.81
CA THR A 275 2.55 -6.77 15.82
C THR A 275 3.23 -5.63 15.06
N THR A 276 2.43 -4.68 14.57
CA THR A 276 2.89 -3.51 13.79
C THR A 276 2.20 -2.24 14.30
N GLU A 277 2.90 -1.11 14.27
CA GLU A 277 2.42 0.20 14.74
C GLU A 277 1.19 0.68 13.94
N SER A 278 0.03 0.75 14.60
CA SER A 278 -1.25 1.02 13.96
C SER A 278 -1.28 2.40 13.29
N ILE A 279 -0.64 3.41 13.88
CA ILE A 279 -0.56 4.76 13.30
C ILE A 279 0.22 4.76 11.98
N ARG A 280 1.30 3.98 11.88
CA ARG A 280 2.11 3.92 10.66
C ARG A 280 1.37 3.23 9.54
N VAL A 281 0.65 2.15 9.86
CA VAL A 281 -0.22 1.47 8.91
C VAL A 281 -1.34 2.40 8.43
N LEU A 282 -1.95 3.16 9.34
CA LEU A 282 -2.95 4.17 8.98
C LEU A 282 -2.35 5.24 8.05
N GLN A 283 -1.19 5.79 8.39
CA GLN A 283 -0.51 6.80 7.57
C GLN A 283 -0.10 6.27 6.19
N ALA A 284 0.42 5.05 6.11
CA ALA A 284 0.76 4.40 4.85
C ALA A 284 -0.48 4.22 3.97
N MET A 285 -1.59 3.76 4.55
CA MET A 285 -2.87 3.64 3.85
C MET A 285 -3.35 5.00 3.33
N LEU A 286 -3.34 6.04 4.18
CA LEU A 286 -3.79 7.37 3.78
C LEU A 286 -2.93 7.97 2.68
N MET A 287 -1.61 7.76 2.74
CA MET A 287 -0.68 8.21 1.72
C MET A 287 -0.90 7.49 0.39
N MET A 288 -0.92 6.15 0.43
CA MET A 288 -1.02 5.32 -0.77
C MET A 288 -2.29 5.62 -1.57
N TYR A 289 -3.42 5.85 -0.88
CA TYR A 289 -4.69 6.12 -1.55
C TYR A 289 -5.05 7.62 -1.68
N ASN A 290 -4.11 8.54 -1.40
CA ASN A 290 -4.38 9.99 -1.31
C ASN A 290 -5.66 10.30 -0.50
N ALA A 291 -5.82 9.59 0.61
CA ALA A 291 -7.01 9.64 1.44
C ALA A 291 -6.84 10.62 2.61
N THR A 292 -7.96 10.98 3.22
CA THR A 292 -8.03 11.81 4.41
C THR A 292 -9.05 11.26 5.38
N ILE A 293 -8.89 11.63 6.64
CA ILE A 293 -9.84 11.31 7.71
C ILE A 293 -10.36 12.63 8.28
N LEU A 294 -11.67 12.70 8.42
CA LEU A 294 -12.35 13.83 9.05
C LEU A 294 -13.41 13.34 10.03
N THR A 295 -13.91 14.25 10.86
CA THR A 295 -15.02 13.97 11.75
C THR A 295 -16.22 14.79 11.30
N ASP A 296 -17.41 14.19 11.25
CA ASP A 296 -18.64 14.95 11.04
C ASP A 296 -19.13 15.60 12.35
N LYS A 297 -20.17 16.44 12.24
CA LYS A 297 -20.80 17.11 13.40
C LYS A 297 -21.27 16.15 14.51
N THR A 298 -21.53 14.88 14.19
CA THR A 298 -21.97 13.86 15.15
C THR A 298 -20.81 13.15 15.85
N GLY A 299 -19.57 13.45 15.47
CA GLY A 299 -18.38 12.79 16.00
C GLY A 299 -18.08 11.48 15.28
N ARG A 300 -18.67 11.23 14.10
CA ARG A 300 -18.34 10.04 13.31
C ARG A 300 -17.08 10.30 12.51
N VAL A 301 -16.14 9.35 12.57
CA VAL A 301 -14.92 9.37 11.78
C VAL A 301 -15.23 8.88 10.37
N ILE A 302 -14.84 9.64 9.36
CA ILE A 302 -15.11 9.39 7.95
C ILE A 302 -13.77 9.32 7.22
N LEU A 303 -13.56 8.22 6.49
CA LEU A 303 -12.47 8.06 5.53
C LEU A 303 -12.94 8.53 4.15
N LYS A 304 -12.20 9.44 3.51
CA LYS A 304 -12.50 9.95 2.17
C LYS A 304 -11.28 9.93 1.28
N ASN A 305 -11.50 9.77 -0.02
CA ASN A 305 -10.49 9.99 -1.05
C ASN A 305 -10.45 11.50 -1.39
N LYS A 306 -9.26 12.12 -1.38
CA LYS A 306 -9.11 13.55 -1.70
C LYS A 306 -9.32 13.86 -3.18
N ASP A 307 -9.25 12.85 -4.05
CA ASP A 307 -9.48 13.00 -5.49
C ASP A 307 -10.96 13.02 -5.87
N LYS A 308 -11.86 12.64 -4.94
CA LYS A 308 -13.28 12.48 -5.24
C LYS A 308 -14.16 13.46 -4.47
N TYR A 309 -14.79 14.37 -5.22
CA TYR A 309 -15.69 15.41 -4.69
C TYR A 309 -17.12 15.25 -5.19
N ASP A 310 -17.92 14.43 -4.50
CA ASP A 310 -19.32 14.18 -4.88
C ASP A 310 -20.34 15.10 -4.19
N ALA A 311 -19.90 16.05 -3.37
CA ALA A 311 -20.79 16.97 -2.66
C ALA A 311 -21.66 17.80 -3.64
N ALA A 312 -22.77 18.36 -3.17
CA ALA A 312 -23.43 19.42 -3.93
C ALA A 312 -22.55 20.68 -3.96
N VAL A 313 -22.65 21.47 -5.04
CA VAL A 313 -21.98 22.77 -5.11
C VAL A 313 -22.83 23.81 -4.39
N ILE A 314 -22.23 24.54 -3.47
CA ILE A 314 -22.82 25.66 -2.73
C ILE A 314 -22.36 26.95 -3.39
N ASP A 315 -23.28 27.69 -4.01
CA ASP A 315 -22.97 28.99 -4.61
C ASP A 315 -22.86 30.06 -3.52
N ILE A 316 -21.69 30.70 -3.42
CA ILE A 316 -21.44 31.80 -2.49
C ILE A 316 -21.76 33.12 -3.20
N ASN A 317 -22.55 33.97 -2.55
CA ASN A 317 -22.90 35.28 -3.11
C ASN A 317 -21.66 36.18 -3.10
N SER A 318 -21.46 36.97 -4.15
CA SER A 318 -20.32 37.89 -4.24
C SER A 318 -20.30 38.91 -3.11
N ASP A 319 -21.48 39.34 -2.65
CA ASP A 319 -21.60 40.33 -1.58
C ASP A 319 -21.17 39.79 -0.21
N ASP A 320 -21.16 38.46 -0.05
CA ASP A 320 -20.77 37.81 1.21
C ASP A 320 -19.29 37.42 1.20
N VAL A 321 -18.55 37.66 0.12
CA VAL A 321 -17.11 37.39 0.05
C VAL A 321 -16.34 38.63 0.49
N VAL A 322 -15.97 38.66 1.76
CA VAL A 322 -15.24 39.79 2.38
C VAL A 322 -13.79 39.86 1.90
N LYS A 323 -13.15 38.69 1.72
CA LYS A 323 -11.77 38.59 1.22
C LYS A 323 -11.62 37.34 0.37
N PHE A 324 -10.91 37.47 -0.74
CA PHE A 324 -10.60 36.35 -1.60
C PHE A 324 -9.20 36.48 -2.18
N SER A 325 -8.43 35.40 -2.16
CA SER A 325 -7.13 35.34 -2.79
C SER A 325 -6.86 33.94 -3.31
N THR A 326 -6.15 33.85 -4.43
CA THR A 326 -5.74 32.58 -5.03
C THR A 326 -4.23 32.49 -5.12
N LYS A 327 -3.71 31.28 -4.96
CA LYS A 327 -2.28 30.97 -5.05
C LYS A 327 -2.09 29.55 -5.57
N ARG A 328 -0.92 29.25 -6.12
CA ARG A 328 -0.56 27.84 -6.38
C ARG A 328 -0.57 27.07 -5.05
N GLY A 329 -1.00 25.82 -5.11
CA GLY A 329 -0.90 24.89 -3.99
C GLY A 329 0.54 24.76 -3.52
N ASN A 330 0.71 24.43 -2.25
CA ASN A 330 2.04 24.14 -1.73
C ASN A 330 2.52 22.81 -2.31
N HIS A 331 3.78 22.79 -2.72
CA HIS A 331 4.43 21.56 -3.12
C HIS A 331 4.73 20.77 -1.84
N GLU A 332 4.17 19.58 -1.72
CA GLU A 332 4.49 18.65 -0.64
C GLU A 332 5.35 17.53 -1.19
N ASN A 333 6.46 17.24 -0.52
CA ASN A 333 7.28 16.06 -0.77
C ASN A 333 6.98 15.03 0.31
N PRO A 334 6.08 14.07 0.06
CA PRO A 334 5.66 13.13 1.09
C PRO A 334 6.81 12.18 1.48
N ASP A 335 6.90 11.86 2.78
CA ASP A 335 7.90 10.91 3.29
C ASP A 335 7.51 9.47 2.95
N MET A 336 8.10 8.96 1.87
CA MET A 336 7.81 7.62 1.35
C MET A 336 8.23 6.48 2.29
N ASN A 337 9.05 6.73 3.31
CA ASN A 337 9.48 5.67 4.24
C ASN A 337 8.33 5.13 5.10
N ILE A 338 7.20 5.83 5.13
CA ILE A 338 6.01 5.30 5.79
C ILE A 338 5.52 4.00 5.13
N LEU A 339 5.73 3.83 3.82
CA LEU A 339 5.30 2.65 3.06
C LEU A 339 6.13 1.39 3.37
N ASP A 340 7.29 1.52 4.05
CA ASP A 340 8.07 0.37 4.52
C ASP A 340 7.38 -0.43 5.62
N VAL A 341 6.26 0.08 6.14
CA VAL A 341 5.39 -0.67 7.04
C VAL A 341 4.63 -1.79 6.31
N LEU A 342 4.59 -1.78 4.98
CA LEU A 342 3.89 -2.77 4.16
C LEU A 342 4.79 -3.97 3.87
N ALA A 343 4.19 -5.16 3.71
CA ALA A 343 4.92 -6.38 3.37
C ALA A 343 5.51 -6.32 1.93
N GLY A 344 6.70 -6.90 1.79
CA GLY A 344 7.47 -6.93 0.54
C GLY A 344 8.31 -5.67 0.33
N ASP A 345 9.18 -5.70 -0.69
CA ASP A 345 9.96 -4.54 -1.11
C ASP A 345 9.04 -3.47 -1.73
N ALA A 346 8.88 -2.35 -1.05
CA ALA A 346 8.02 -1.25 -1.45
C ALA A 346 8.68 -0.27 -2.44
N ALA A 347 9.88 -0.53 -2.96
CA ALA A 347 10.60 0.41 -3.83
C ALA A 347 9.75 0.93 -5.00
N PHE A 348 9.15 0.02 -5.78
CA PHE A 348 8.29 0.40 -6.91
C PHE A 348 7.04 1.16 -6.46
N LEU A 349 6.40 0.71 -5.36
CA LEU A 349 5.22 1.38 -4.82
C LEU A 349 5.54 2.81 -4.38
N LYS A 350 6.67 3.02 -3.70
CA LYS A 350 7.14 4.35 -3.28
C LYS A 350 7.35 5.29 -4.45
N GLU A 351 7.94 4.80 -5.54
CA GLU A 351 8.13 5.60 -6.76
C GLU A 351 6.80 6.02 -7.35
N LYS A 352 5.90 5.06 -7.60
CA LYS A 352 4.61 5.34 -8.23
C LYS A 352 3.71 6.22 -7.39
N VAL A 353 3.61 5.95 -6.08
CA VAL A 353 2.83 6.79 -5.16
C VAL A 353 3.42 8.20 -5.06
N ARG A 354 4.75 8.35 -5.05
CA ARG A 354 5.40 9.68 -5.06
C ARG A 354 5.01 10.46 -6.30
N ASP A 355 5.19 9.89 -7.48
CA ASP A 355 4.91 10.57 -8.75
C ASP A 355 3.44 11.02 -8.83
N TYR A 356 2.53 10.16 -8.36
CA TYR A 356 1.12 10.49 -8.28
C TYR A 356 0.81 11.62 -7.30
N LEU A 357 1.36 11.58 -6.08
CA LEU A 357 1.12 12.63 -5.10
C LEU A 357 1.75 13.96 -5.53
N VAL A 358 2.96 13.96 -6.09
CA VAL A 358 3.60 15.16 -6.64
C VAL A 358 2.76 15.74 -7.77
N GLY A 359 2.35 14.91 -8.73
CA GLY A 359 1.47 15.35 -9.81
C GLY A 359 0.13 15.90 -9.32
N PHE A 360 -0.46 15.26 -8.30
CA PHE A 360 -1.68 15.73 -7.64
C PHE A 360 -1.49 17.12 -7.04
N TYR A 361 -0.46 17.33 -6.20
CA TYR A 361 -0.24 18.60 -5.51
C TYR A 361 0.21 19.72 -6.46
N ASP A 362 1.07 19.43 -7.44
CA ASP A 362 1.56 20.41 -8.42
C ASP A 362 0.44 20.96 -9.32
N ALA A 363 -0.62 20.18 -9.54
CA ALA A 363 -1.78 20.60 -10.33
C ALA A 363 -2.76 21.50 -9.54
N LYS A 364 -2.68 21.56 -8.20
CA LYS A 364 -3.67 22.29 -7.40
C LYS A 364 -3.42 23.79 -7.38
N TRP A 365 -4.50 24.53 -7.63
CA TRP A 365 -4.63 25.91 -7.17
C TRP A 365 -5.39 25.92 -5.85
N SER A 366 -5.01 26.83 -4.96
CA SER A 366 -5.69 27.03 -3.69
C SER A 366 -6.27 28.44 -3.61
N CYS A 367 -7.35 28.59 -2.86
CA CYS A 367 -7.88 29.89 -2.48
C CYS A 367 -7.99 30.00 -0.96
N ASP A 368 -7.71 31.21 -0.46
CA ASP A 368 -8.05 31.62 0.90
C ASP A 368 -9.21 32.61 0.79
N ALA A 369 -10.34 32.33 1.45
CA ALA A 369 -11.52 33.20 1.44
C ALA A 369 -12.06 33.47 2.85
N LEU A 370 -12.58 34.69 3.03
CA LEU A 370 -13.38 35.10 4.19
C LEU A 370 -14.81 35.31 3.69
N ILE A 371 -15.76 34.54 4.22
CA ILE A 371 -17.16 34.52 3.78
C ILE A 371 -18.05 34.93 4.97
N ASP A 372 -18.87 35.94 4.80
CA ASP A 372 -19.80 36.46 5.81
C ASP A 372 -21.09 35.61 5.88
N ASP A 373 -21.90 35.85 6.91
CA ASP A 373 -23.18 35.20 7.19
C ASP A 373 -23.06 33.68 7.37
N ILE A 374 -22.55 33.28 8.54
CA ILE A 374 -22.38 31.86 8.90
C ILE A 374 -23.69 31.07 8.78
N ASN A 375 -24.83 31.71 9.00
CA ASN A 375 -26.13 31.03 9.08
C ASN A 375 -26.76 30.81 7.69
N LYS A 376 -26.38 31.59 6.67
CA LYS A 376 -26.82 31.40 5.29
C LYS A 376 -26.23 30.17 4.63
N TYR A 377 -24.98 29.84 4.96
CA TYR A 377 -24.25 28.75 4.32
C TYR A 377 -23.96 27.61 5.29
N ASN A 378 -24.27 26.37 4.88
CA ASN A 378 -23.86 25.19 5.64
C ASN A 378 -22.53 24.64 5.07
N LEU A 379 -21.42 25.31 5.43
CA LEU A 379 -20.08 24.93 4.97
C LEU A 379 -19.40 23.96 5.93
N GLU A 380 -18.81 22.90 5.39
CA GLU A 380 -18.03 21.91 6.13
C GLU A 380 -16.76 21.51 5.36
N LEU A 381 -15.84 20.79 6.02
CA LEU A 381 -14.69 20.22 5.33
C LEU A 381 -15.14 19.36 4.15
N GLN A 382 -14.48 19.53 3.00
CA GLN A 382 -14.78 18.87 1.73
C GLN A 382 -16.11 19.27 1.07
N SER A 383 -16.82 20.31 1.55
CA SER A 383 -17.90 20.93 0.75
C SER A 383 -17.33 21.52 -0.54
N LYS A 384 -18.12 21.51 -1.61
CA LYS A 384 -17.82 22.26 -2.84
C LYS A 384 -18.48 23.63 -2.76
N ILE A 385 -17.70 24.69 -2.93
CA ILE A 385 -18.16 26.07 -2.97
C ILE A 385 -17.86 26.68 -4.33
N ARG A 386 -18.74 27.55 -4.83
CA ARG A 386 -18.48 28.34 -6.03
C ARG A 386 -18.31 29.81 -5.67
N ILE A 387 -17.16 30.35 -6.04
CA ILE A 387 -16.80 31.77 -5.88
C ILE A 387 -16.29 32.25 -7.23
N GLU A 388 -16.79 33.39 -7.72
CA GLU A 388 -16.40 33.98 -9.02
C GLU A 388 -16.47 32.99 -10.19
N GLY A 389 -17.49 32.12 -10.22
CA GLY A 389 -17.71 31.14 -11.29
C GLY A 389 -16.77 29.93 -11.27
N LYS A 390 -15.82 29.86 -10.32
CA LYS A 390 -14.91 28.73 -10.13
C LYS A 390 -15.33 27.89 -8.94
N THR A 391 -15.18 26.57 -9.05
CA THR A 391 -15.57 25.63 -7.99
C THR A 391 -14.33 25.22 -7.20
N TYR A 392 -14.43 25.32 -5.88
CA TYR A 392 -13.37 24.97 -4.96
C TYR A 392 -13.89 23.94 -3.94
N ALA A 393 -13.02 23.05 -3.48
CA ALA A 393 -13.33 22.11 -2.41
C ALA A 393 -12.61 22.47 -1.12
N ILE A 394 -13.37 22.61 -0.03
CA ILE A 394 -12.86 23.09 1.26
C ILE A 394 -11.89 22.06 1.87
N THR A 395 -10.69 22.52 2.19
CA THR A 395 -9.59 21.73 2.80
C THR A 395 -9.32 22.15 4.24
N GLU A 396 -9.60 23.40 4.58
CA GLU A 396 -9.59 23.92 5.95
C GLU A 396 -10.77 24.87 6.12
N ILE A 397 -11.40 24.84 7.30
CA ILE A 397 -12.51 25.72 7.65
C ILE A 397 -12.42 26.10 9.11
N GLU A 398 -12.60 27.38 9.39
CA GLU A 398 -12.76 27.94 10.74
C GLU A 398 -14.04 28.78 10.74
N ARG A 399 -14.84 28.65 11.80
CA ARG A 399 -16.08 29.41 12.00
C ARG A 399 -15.85 30.43 13.12
N ASP A 400 -15.92 31.72 12.79
CA ASP A 400 -15.81 32.81 13.76
C ASP A 400 -17.20 33.37 14.07
N TYR A 401 -17.85 32.80 15.09
CA TYR A 401 -19.20 33.20 15.49
C TYR A 401 -19.28 34.61 16.09
N GLN A 402 -18.15 35.22 16.48
CA GLN A 402 -18.16 36.60 16.99
C GLN A 402 -18.21 37.60 15.84
N LYS A 403 -17.59 37.26 14.71
CA LYS A 403 -17.59 38.08 13.49
C LYS A 403 -18.66 37.70 12.48
N ASP A 404 -19.32 36.56 12.70
CA ASP A 404 -20.25 35.93 11.75
C ASP A 404 -19.58 35.51 10.43
N GLU A 405 -18.30 35.11 10.48
CA GLU A 405 -17.47 34.82 9.30
C GLU A 405 -16.97 33.36 9.25
N TYR A 406 -16.94 32.77 8.06
CA TYR A 406 -16.12 31.61 7.72
C TYR A 406 -14.75 32.04 7.20
N LYS A 407 -13.68 31.44 7.72
CA LYS A 407 -12.37 31.42 7.06
C LYS A 407 -12.19 30.07 6.40
N VAL A 408 -12.00 30.06 5.10
CA VAL A 408 -11.86 28.82 4.32
C VAL A 408 -10.55 28.83 3.53
N LYS A 409 -9.89 27.66 3.52
CA LYS A 409 -8.92 27.32 2.48
C LYS A 409 -9.47 26.20 1.63
N ALA A 410 -9.42 26.34 0.32
CA ALA A 410 -9.99 25.37 -0.59
C ALA A 410 -9.10 25.13 -1.81
N TRP A 411 -9.18 23.93 -2.40
CA TRP A 411 -8.52 23.61 -3.66
C TRP A 411 -9.46 23.81 -4.83
N LEU A 412 -8.97 24.40 -5.91
CA LEU A 412 -9.68 24.43 -7.19
C LEU A 412 -9.83 23.00 -7.71
N ILE A 413 -11.03 22.67 -8.18
CA ILE A 413 -11.40 21.35 -8.71
C ILE A 413 -11.89 21.40 -10.15
#